data_AF-A0A6P1AAU7-F1
#
_entry.id   AF-A0A6P1AAU7-F1
#
_cell.length_a   1.000
_cell.length_b   1.000
_cell.length_c   1.000
_cell.angle_alpha   90.00
_cell.angle_beta   90.00
_cell.angle_gamma   90.00
#
_symmetry.space_group_name_H-M   'P 1'
#
loop_
_entity.id
_entity.type
_entity.pdbx_description
1 polymer ?
#
loop_
_entity_poly.entity_id
_entity_poly.type
_entity_poly.pdbx_seq_one_letter_code
_entity_poly.pdbx_strand_id
1 'polypeptide(L)' 'MSEVASTGVEMFAEPSVGSVEVAIAHDRPGRAKFRASYWPAKLYQTTPDLIPTILQPGQPVTVVGREGIVLLVVPAK' A
#
# COMPACT_ATOMS: atom_id res chain seq x y z
N MET A 1 11.63 -29.56 4.92
CA MET A 1 11.83 -28.68 3.75
C MET A 1 10.95 -27.48 3.98
N SER A 2 11.52 -26.39 4.51
CA SER A 2 10.78 -25.16 4.76
C SER A 2 11.05 -24.23 3.58
N GLU A 3 10.03 -23.99 2.77
CA GLU A 3 10.08 -23.08 1.64
C GLU A 3 10.22 -21.66 2.19
N VAL A 4 11.40 -21.08 2.05
CA VAL A 4 11.60 -19.64 2.24
C VAL A 4 10.88 -18.94 1.09
N ALA A 5 9.62 -18.55 1.33
CA ALA A 5 8.93 -17.64 0.43
C ALA A 5 9.74 -16.35 0.38
N SER A 6 10.45 -16.13 -0.73
CA SER A 6 11.09 -14.85 -1.02
C SER A 6 9.99 -13.79 -1.06
N THR A 7 9.77 -13.08 0.05
CA THR A 7 8.89 -11.91 0.12
C THR A 7 9.56 -10.76 -0.63
N GLY A 8 9.65 -10.91 -1.95
CA GLY A 8 10.13 -9.88 -2.85
C GLY A 8 9.07 -8.82 -3.03
N VAL A 9 9.51 -7.57 -3.12
CA VAL A 9 8.68 -6.46 -3.57
C VAL A 9 8.50 -6.58 -5.09
N GLU A 10 7.25 -6.64 -5.54
CA GLU A 10 6.86 -6.63 -6.95
C GLU A 10 6.25 -5.27 -7.28
N MET A 11 6.97 -4.46 -8.07
CA MET A 11 6.45 -3.19 -8.57
C MET A 11 5.58 -3.41 -9.80
N PHE A 12 4.45 -2.72 -9.86
CA PHE A 12 3.60 -2.73 -11.05
C PHE A 12 4.20 -1.82 -12.11
N ALA A 13 4.30 -2.31 -13.35
CA ALA A 13 4.76 -1.52 -14.49
C ALA A 13 3.91 -0.26 -14.71
N GLU A 14 2.61 -0.38 -14.42
CA GLU A 14 1.65 0.71 -14.49
C GLU A 14 0.97 0.88 -13.12
N PRO A 15 1.44 1.81 -12.28
CA PRO A 15 0.76 2.18 -11.05
C PRO A 15 -0.65 2.67 -11.34
N SER A 16 -1.60 2.33 -10.47
CA SER A 16 -3.02 2.63 -10.70
C SER A 16 -3.71 3.07 -9.42
N VAL A 17 -4.80 3.81 -9.57
CA VAL A 17 -5.52 4.42 -8.45
C VAL A 17 -6.36 3.37 -7.72
N GLY A 18 -6.29 3.40 -6.39
CA GLY A 18 -7.21 2.75 -5.47
C GLY A 18 -7.76 3.76 -4.47
N SER A 19 -8.49 3.27 -3.48
CA SER A 19 -8.96 4.08 -2.36
C SER A 19 -8.68 3.40 -1.04
N VAL A 20 -8.44 4.18 0.02
CA VAL A 20 -8.31 3.65 1.37
C VAL A 20 -9.67 3.16 1.87
N GLU A 21 -9.69 1.97 2.45
CA GLU A 21 -10.84 1.39 3.14
C GLU A 21 -10.67 1.50 4.66
N VAL A 22 -9.49 1.09 5.15
CA VAL A 22 -9.10 1.22 6.56
C VAL A 22 -7.83 2.05 6.60
N ALA A 23 -7.80 3.04 7.51
CA ALA A 23 -6.72 4.02 7.61
C ALA A 23 -5.33 3.38 7.56
N ILE A 24 -4.41 4.01 6.83
CA ILE A 24 -3.03 3.56 6.64
C ILE A 24 -2.10 4.65 7.16
N ALA A 25 -1.19 4.29 8.06
CA ALA A 25 -0.17 5.17 8.59
C ALA A 25 1.21 4.49 8.51
N HIS A 26 2.28 5.24 8.75
CA HIS A 26 3.64 4.73 8.69
C HIS A 26 3.88 3.56 9.67
N ASP A 27 3.29 3.63 10.85
CA ASP A 27 3.37 2.63 11.92
C ASP A 27 2.23 1.60 11.90
N ARG A 28 1.23 1.79 11.01
CA ARG A 28 0.00 1.01 11.01
C ARG A 28 -0.44 0.66 9.58
N PRO A 29 -0.28 -0.60 9.15
CA PRO A 29 -0.88 -1.05 7.90
C PRO A 29 -2.41 -1.00 8.01
N GLY A 30 -3.05 -0.74 6.88
CA GLY A 30 -4.50 -0.66 6.76
C GLY A 30 -5.02 -1.51 5.61
N ARG A 31 -6.08 -1.05 4.96
CA ARG A 31 -6.68 -1.73 3.80
C ARG A 31 -6.98 -0.74 2.69
N ALA A 32 -6.82 -1.18 1.46
CA ALA A 32 -7.20 -0.43 0.27
C ALA A 32 -8.14 -1.25 -0.61
N LYS A 33 -9.08 -0.55 -1.26
CA LYS A 33 -9.87 -1.08 -2.37
C LYS A 33 -9.09 -0.87 -3.66
N PHE A 34 -8.78 -1.96 -4.34
CA PHE A 34 -8.03 -1.98 -5.59
C PHE A 34 -8.61 -3.02 -6.53
N ARG A 35 -8.92 -2.61 -7.77
CA ARG A 35 -9.54 -3.46 -8.81
C ARG A 35 -10.74 -4.27 -8.27
N ALA A 36 -11.70 -3.58 -7.67
CA ALA A 36 -12.93 -4.13 -7.08
C ALA A 36 -12.74 -5.12 -5.91
N SER A 37 -11.52 -5.33 -5.42
CA SER A 37 -11.21 -6.20 -4.27
C SER A 37 -10.59 -5.41 -3.12
N TYR A 38 -10.64 -5.96 -1.91
CA TYR A 38 -10.07 -5.34 -0.72
C TYR A 38 -8.80 -6.05 -0.30
N TRP A 39 -7.74 -5.29 -0.08
CA TRP A 39 -6.41 -5.82 0.18
C TRP A 39 -5.81 -5.22 1.44
N PRO A 40 -4.96 -5.95 2.19
CA PRO A 40 -4.07 -5.32 3.16
C PRO A 40 -3.14 -4.36 2.41
N ALA A 41 -2.82 -3.23 3.01
CA ALA A 41 -2.02 -2.19 2.38
C ALA A 41 -1.12 -1.47 3.38
N LYS A 42 0.09 -1.09 2.93
CA LYS A 42 1.05 -0.28 3.70
C LYS A 42 1.61 0.84 2.83
N LEU A 43 2.03 1.92 3.48
CA LEU A 43 2.73 3.01 2.79
C LEU A 43 4.05 2.50 2.19
N TYR A 44 4.28 2.80 0.92
CA TYR A 44 5.55 2.55 0.25
C TYR A 44 6.51 3.71 0.51
N GLN A 45 7.56 3.46 1.29
CA GLN A 45 8.71 4.35 1.55
C GLN A 45 8.41 5.84 1.32
N THR A 46 7.61 6.44 2.19
CA THR A 46 7.62 7.90 2.33
C THR A 46 8.91 8.23 3.07
N THR A 47 9.73 9.12 2.52
CA THR A 47 10.97 9.59 3.15
C THR A 47 10.73 9.82 4.66
N PRO A 48 11.58 9.30 5.57
CA PRO A 48 11.37 9.39 7.03
C PRO A 48 11.18 10.82 7.56
N ASP A 49 11.55 11.81 6.75
CA ASP A 49 11.62 13.19 7.15
C ASP A 49 10.48 13.96 6.46
N LEU A 50 9.38 14.19 7.17
CA LEU A 50 8.90 15.56 7.50
C LEU A 50 7.44 15.61 7.97
N ILE A 51 6.57 14.65 7.63
CA ILE A 51 5.16 14.68 8.05
C ILE A 51 4.62 13.26 8.29
N PRO A 52 4.01 12.96 9.46
CA PRO A 52 3.28 11.71 9.66
C PRO A 52 2.14 11.63 8.64
N THR A 53 2.32 10.80 7.61
CA THR A 53 1.30 10.57 6.59
C THR A 53 0.29 9.59 7.14
N ILE A 54 -0.94 10.05 7.32
CA ILE A 54 -2.09 9.21 7.67
C ILE A 54 -3.10 9.31 6.53
N LEU A 55 -3.31 8.21 5.82
CA LEU A 55 -4.30 8.10 4.77
C LEU A 55 -5.64 7.68 5.37
N GLN A 56 -6.68 8.49 5.15
CA GLN A 56 -8.01 8.29 5.75
C GLN A 56 -8.92 7.47 4.82
N PRO A 57 -9.94 6.74 5.35
CA PRO A 57 -10.94 6.05 4.53
C PRO A 57 -11.54 6.96 3.45
N GLY A 58 -11.70 6.42 2.24
CA GLY A 58 -12.17 7.15 1.07
C GLY A 58 -11.10 7.95 0.33
N GLN A 59 -9.93 8.20 0.93
CA GLN A 59 -8.85 8.95 0.28
C GLN A 59 -8.29 8.15 -0.91
N PRO A 60 -8.07 8.79 -2.08
CA PRO A 60 -7.44 8.14 -3.21
C PRO A 60 -5.95 7.90 -2.95
N VAL A 61 -5.47 6.74 -3.42
CA VAL A 61 -4.07 6.33 -3.32
C VAL A 61 -3.58 5.79 -4.65
N THR A 62 -2.29 5.90 -4.93
CA THR A 62 -1.67 5.19 -6.05
C THR A 62 -1.09 3.88 -5.53
N VAL A 63 -1.54 2.76 -6.09
CA VAL A 63 -0.99 1.43 -5.82
C VAL A 63 0.19 1.22 -6.76
N VAL A 64 1.41 1.16 -6.19
CA VAL A 64 2.67 1.11 -6.94
C VAL A 64 3.24 -0.30 -7.07
N GLY A 65 2.77 -1.22 -6.23
CA GLY A 65 3.24 -2.60 -6.23
C GLY A 65 2.63 -3.41 -5.08
N ARG A 66 3.26 -4.54 -4.77
CA ARG A 66 2.90 -5.39 -3.64
C ARG A 66 4.12 -6.09 -3.04
N GLU A 67 3.99 -6.46 -1.78
CA GLU A 67 4.87 -7.39 -1.07
C GLU A 67 4.02 -8.59 -0.65
N GLY A 68 4.15 -9.71 -1.36
CA GLY A 68 3.23 -10.84 -1.22
C GLY A 68 1.78 -10.42 -1.51
N ILE A 69 0.92 -10.46 -0.48
CA ILE A 69 -0.50 -10.05 -0.58
C ILE A 69 -0.76 -8.61 -0.12
N VAL A 70 0.28 -7.90 0.34
CA VAL A 70 0.15 -6.54 0.87
C VAL A 70 0.42 -5.53 -0.24
N LEU A 71 -0.55 -4.66 -0.51
CA LEU A 71 -0.37 -3.56 -1.46
C LEU A 71 0.59 -2.50 -0.91
N LEU A 72 1.45 -2.01 -1.79
CA LEU A 72 2.33 -0.88 -1.55
C LEU A 72 1.67 0.36 -2.14
N VAL A 73 1.39 1.36 -1.29
CA VAL A 73 0.61 2.54 -1.70
C VAL A 73 1.30 3.85 -1.34
N VAL A 74 1.03 4.89 -2.13
CA VAL A 74 1.41 6.28 -1.85
C VAL A 74 0.18 7.18 -1.98
N PRO A 75 0.14 8.36 -1.33
CA PRO A 75 -0.91 9.34 -1.59
C PRO A 75 -1.06 9.61 -3.10
N ALA A 76 -2.28 9.61 -3.62
CA ALA A 76 -2.52 10.06 -4.98
C ALA A 76 -2.27 11.59 -5.08
N LYS A 77 -1.75 12.05 -6.21
CA LYS A 77 -1.62 13.49 -6.52
C LYS A 77 -2.98 14.12 -6.83
#